data_AF-A0A0G4GX54-F1
#
_entry.id   AF-A0A0G4GX54-F1
#
_cell.length_a   1.000
_cell.length_b   1.000
_cell.length_c   1.000
_cell.angle_alpha   90.00
_cell.angle_beta   90.00
_cell.angle_gamma   90.00
#
_symmetry.space_group_name_H-M   'P 1'
#
loop_
_entity.id
_entity.type
_entity.pdbx_description
1 polymer ?
#
loop_
_entity_poly.entity_id
_entity_poly.type
_entity_poly.pdbx_seq_one_letter_code
_entity_poly.pdbx_strand_id
1 'polypeptide(L)'
;MRRRVSILPAGAAQARRDEEYEEDRRRKRKTKALSKSLIIDALKDFATQEKFKLVNPFEKVTDPFREQKQKQIRAFGDYSFWKYYEKIDVSRIYDGKSAEYQNLKLMFWETVFFILWLSIFTALVITSTSQLQYGCRAAQLSYWSDCRLSLPERQDCAVDNIKDISSFWSWLTNDFTDLAWPFEYAVHLPPDAFGRSSTYQLNELSKPFSMRVLDDRGIFFLLGAIRVRQLRVRPNAGCKVSNGFRHAFPQCYALWRSSTESKRYFAKRWTPTYTLPAYRYRTPKYTKQSRTRGQYSTYGAGGFLFDLPPNKTDGVILLQDLREWAYLDEQTRAVIIELNVVNPHVNIIVNTRLLFELAPTGEIVAK
;
A
#
# COMPACT_ATOMS: atom_id res chain seq x y z
N MET A 1 58.26 -14.88 -113.33
CA MET A 1 56.83 -14.58 -113.07
C MET A 1 56.01 -15.84 -113.30
N ARG A 2 55.03 -16.09 -112.42
CA ARG A 2 53.95 -17.11 -112.42
C ARG A 2 54.28 -18.55 -111.93
N ARG A 3 53.57 -18.89 -110.83
CA ARG A 3 53.43 -20.18 -110.13
C ARG A 3 52.40 -21.11 -110.82
N ARG A 4 52.64 -22.43 -110.72
CA ARG A 4 51.84 -23.51 -110.08
C ARG A 4 52.59 -24.83 -110.36
N VAL A 5 52.61 -25.86 -109.50
CA VAL A 5 51.55 -26.87 -109.35
C VAL A 5 51.89 -27.84 -108.18
N SER A 6 50.84 -28.16 -107.41
CA SER A 6 50.49 -29.26 -106.46
C SER A 6 51.47 -30.28 -105.84
N ILE A 7 51.24 -30.58 -104.55
CA ILE A 7 51.51 -31.87 -103.87
C ILE A 7 50.31 -32.21 -102.97
N LEU A 8 49.87 -33.47 -102.96
CA LEU A 8 48.80 -34.08 -102.13
C LEU A 8 49.34 -35.40 -101.50
N PRO A 9 48.70 -36.03 -100.48
CA PRO A 9 49.24 -36.10 -99.12
C PRO A 9 49.50 -37.52 -98.59
N ALA A 10 50.22 -37.66 -97.47
CA ALA A 10 50.41 -38.93 -96.76
C ALA A 10 49.75 -38.86 -95.37
N GLY A 11 48.48 -39.26 -95.29
CA GLY A 11 47.67 -39.29 -94.06
C GLY A 11 46.80 -40.55 -93.98
N ALA A 12 47.42 -41.74 -94.02
CA ALA A 12 46.68 -43.01 -93.95
C ALA A 12 47.40 -44.12 -93.15
N ALA A 13 48.59 -43.86 -92.60
CA ALA A 13 49.39 -44.87 -91.89
C ALA A 13 49.29 -44.81 -90.34
N GLN A 14 48.60 -43.81 -89.79
CA GLN A 14 48.45 -43.64 -88.34
C GLN A 14 47.18 -44.36 -87.80
N ALA A 15 46.08 -44.36 -88.56
CA ALA A 15 44.79 -44.89 -88.11
C ALA A 15 44.75 -46.43 -87.93
N ARG A 16 45.57 -47.19 -88.67
CA ARG A 16 45.60 -48.67 -88.55
C ARG A 16 46.34 -49.16 -87.30
N ARG A 17 47.19 -48.35 -86.68
CA ARG A 17 47.89 -48.72 -85.44
C ARG A 17 47.01 -48.55 -84.20
N ASP A 18 45.99 -47.70 -84.27
CA ASP A 18 45.11 -47.42 -83.15
C ASP A 18 44.00 -48.48 -82.99
N GLU A 19 43.54 -49.10 -84.09
CA GLU A 19 42.55 -50.19 -84.07
C GLU A 19 43.11 -51.51 -83.49
N GLU A 20 44.38 -51.83 -83.79
CA GLU A 20 45.04 -53.05 -83.28
C GLU A 20 45.31 -53.00 -81.77
N TYR A 21 45.52 -51.79 -81.22
CA TYR A 21 45.69 -51.57 -79.78
C TYR A 21 44.36 -51.70 -79.01
N GLU A 22 43.24 -51.37 -79.66
CA GLU A 22 41.92 -51.40 -79.03
C GLU A 22 41.32 -52.82 -78.95
N GLU A 23 41.69 -53.70 -79.89
CA GLU A 23 41.30 -55.12 -79.89
C GLU A 23 42.03 -55.94 -78.81
N ASP A 24 43.31 -55.66 -78.56
CA ASP A 24 44.06 -56.28 -77.45
C ASP A 24 43.51 -55.86 -76.07
N ARG A 25 42.97 -54.63 -75.99
CA ARG A 25 42.26 -54.12 -74.81
C ARG A 25 40.92 -54.84 -74.56
N ARG A 26 40.24 -55.30 -75.62
CA ARG A 26 38.99 -56.07 -75.52
C ARG A 26 39.22 -57.52 -75.12
N ARG A 27 40.33 -58.14 -75.53
CA ARG A 27 40.73 -59.49 -75.08
C ARG A 27 41.11 -59.52 -73.59
N LYS A 28 41.81 -58.51 -73.07
CA LYS A 28 42.17 -58.41 -71.64
C LYS A 28 40.99 -58.12 -70.70
N ARG A 29 39.83 -57.68 -71.22
CA ARG A 29 38.62 -57.40 -70.41
C ARG A 29 37.76 -58.62 -70.10
N LYS A 30 37.91 -59.75 -70.82
CA LYS A 30 37.02 -60.92 -70.67
C LYS A 30 37.48 -61.97 -69.66
N THR A 31 38.63 -61.81 -69.01
CA THR A 31 39.08 -62.69 -67.93
C THR A 31 39.69 -61.89 -66.79
N LYS A 32 38.84 -61.25 -65.98
CA LYS A 32 39.22 -60.86 -64.63
C LYS A 32 38.15 -61.39 -63.68
N ALA A 33 38.39 -62.61 -63.20
CA ALA A 33 37.63 -63.18 -62.10
C ALA A 33 37.71 -62.22 -60.91
N LEU A 34 36.56 -61.77 -60.42
CA LEU A 34 36.45 -60.92 -59.24
C LEU A 34 37.06 -61.65 -58.04
N SER A 35 38.16 -61.12 -57.49
CA SER A 35 38.73 -61.63 -56.25
C SER A 35 37.80 -61.30 -55.07
N LYS A 36 37.65 -62.23 -54.13
CA LYS A 36 36.86 -62.03 -52.90
C LYS A 36 37.24 -60.75 -52.13
N SER A 37 38.47 -60.26 -52.27
CA SER A 37 38.93 -59.01 -51.65
C SER A 37 38.22 -57.75 -52.19
N LEU A 38 37.90 -57.70 -53.49
CA LEU A 38 37.19 -56.55 -54.09
C LEU A 38 35.73 -56.45 -53.65
N ILE A 39 35.10 -57.58 -53.34
CA ILE A 39 33.72 -57.62 -52.83
C ILE A 39 33.69 -57.17 -51.36
N ILE A 40 34.71 -57.54 -50.57
CA ILE A 40 34.82 -57.14 -49.17
C ILE A 40 35.12 -55.64 -49.06
N ASP A 41 35.96 -55.09 -49.92
CA ASP A 41 36.22 -53.64 -49.95
C ASP A 41 35.01 -52.86 -50.47
N ALA A 42 34.27 -53.37 -51.46
CA ALA A 42 33.00 -52.77 -51.90
C ALA A 42 31.90 -52.81 -50.82
N LEU A 43 31.87 -53.84 -49.97
CA LEU A 43 30.95 -53.92 -48.84
C LEU A 43 31.36 -53.01 -47.67
N LYS A 44 32.67 -52.79 -47.47
CA LYS A 44 33.16 -51.81 -46.51
C LYS A 44 32.88 -50.37 -46.97
N ASP A 45 33.01 -50.08 -48.25
CA ASP A 45 32.63 -48.79 -48.85
C ASP A 45 31.11 -48.55 -48.82
N PHE A 46 30.30 -49.63 -48.88
CA PHE A 46 28.86 -49.55 -48.67
C PHE A 46 28.48 -49.30 -47.20
N ALA A 47 29.30 -49.76 -46.25
CA ALA A 47 29.09 -49.57 -44.82
C ALA A 47 29.60 -48.21 -44.30
N THR A 48 30.54 -47.57 -45.00
CA THR A 48 31.10 -46.24 -44.65
C THR A 48 30.34 -45.07 -45.29
N GLN A 49 29.41 -45.31 -46.21
CA GLN A 49 28.42 -44.30 -46.60
C GLN A 49 27.36 -44.14 -45.50
N GLU A 50 27.70 -43.33 -44.49
CA GLU A 50 26.73 -42.69 -43.60
C GLU A 50 25.70 -41.90 -44.43
N LYS A 51 24.54 -42.52 -44.74
CA LYS A 51 23.24 -41.85 -44.95
C LYS A 51 22.12 -42.84 -45.28
N PHE A 52 21.77 -43.69 -44.32
CA PHE A 52 20.37 -44.08 -44.12
C PHE A 52 20.04 -44.03 -42.63
N LYS A 53 20.09 -42.82 -42.06
CA LYS A 53 19.17 -42.51 -40.96
C LYS A 53 17.79 -42.45 -41.62
N LEU A 54 16.88 -43.33 -41.20
CA LEU A 54 15.44 -43.11 -41.40
C LEU A 54 15.09 -41.80 -40.69
N VAL A 55 15.21 -40.68 -41.41
CA VAL A 55 14.70 -39.40 -40.94
C VAL A 55 13.21 -39.46 -41.16
N ASN A 56 12.46 -39.41 -40.06
CA ASN A 56 11.02 -39.40 -40.12
C ASN A 56 10.59 -38.17 -40.95
N PRO A 57 9.78 -38.29 -42.02
CA PRO A 57 9.41 -37.15 -42.85
C PRO A 57 8.66 -36.05 -42.07
N PHE A 58 8.10 -36.42 -40.92
CA PHE A 58 7.40 -35.55 -39.98
C PHE A 58 8.30 -34.91 -38.91
N GLU A 59 9.58 -35.29 -38.82
CA GLU A 59 10.51 -34.69 -37.85
C GLU A 59 10.94 -33.27 -38.23
N LYS A 60 10.80 -32.91 -39.52
CA LYS A 60 11.07 -31.57 -40.05
C LYS A 60 9.85 -30.66 -40.17
N VAL A 61 8.68 -31.10 -39.70
CA VAL A 61 7.53 -30.19 -39.55
C VAL A 61 7.66 -29.54 -38.17
N THR A 62 8.59 -28.61 -38.05
CA THR A 62 8.55 -27.65 -36.95
C THR A 62 7.38 -26.70 -37.24
N ASP A 63 6.36 -26.79 -36.39
CA ASP A 63 5.25 -25.84 -36.41
C ASP A 63 5.84 -24.41 -36.34
N PRO A 64 5.65 -23.55 -37.36
CA PRO A 64 6.24 -22.22 -37.41
C PRO A 64 5.78 -21.36 -36.22
N PHE A 65 4.59 -21.64 -35.67
CA PHE A 65 4.12 -21.03 -34.44
C PHE A 65 4.91 -21.49 -33.22
N ARG A 66 5.44 -22.72 -33.21
CA ARG A 66 6.30 -23.27 -32.15
C ARG A 66 7.69 -22.65 -32.19
N GLU A 67 8.27 -22.46 -33.37
CA GLU A 67 9.54 -21.73 -33.52
C GLU A 67 9.41 -20.24 -33.17
N GLN A 68 8.31 -19.59 -33.56
CA GLN A 68 8.01 -18.22 -33.12
C GLN A 68 7.79 -18.14 -31.60
N LYS A 69 7.03 -19.08 -31.01
CA LYS A 69 6.88 -19.18 -29.55
C LYS A 69 8.24 -19.39 -28.88
N GLN A 70 9.10 -20.23 -29.43
CA GLN A 70 10.38 -20.60 -28.83
C GLN A 70 11.44 -19.49 -29.01
N LYS A 71 11.36 -18.69 -30.08
CA LYS A 71 12.11 -17.43 -30.21
C LYS A 71 11.57 -16.34 -29.26
N GLN A 72 10.25 -16.26 -29.05
CA GLN A 72 9.65 -15.36 -28.05
C GLN A 72 10.02 -15.74 -26.61
N ILE A 73 9.99 -17.04 -26.25
CA ILE A 73 10.40 -17.57 -24.93
C ILE A 73 11.90 -17.36 -24.65
N ARG A 74 12.72 -17.18 -25.70
CA ARG A 74 14.16 -16.89 -25.61
C ARG A 74 14.47 -15.38 -25.69
N ALA A 75 13.48 -14.52 -25.54
CA ALA A 75 13.75 -13.09 -25.41
C ALA A 75 14.56 -12.83 -24.14
N PHE A 76 15.60 -11.99 -24.26
CA PHE A 76 16.40 -11.56 -23.14
C PHE A 76 15.52 -10.77 -22.15
N GLY A 77 15.52 -11.16 -20.87
CA GLY A 77 14.72 -10.53 -19.81
C GLY A 77 13.24 -10.93 -19.75
N ASP A 78 12.80 -11.98 -20.45
CA ASP A 78 11.41 -12.45 -20.34
C ASP A 78 11.20 -13.29 -19.06
N TYR A 79 10.23 -12.88 -18.23
CA TYR A 79 9.80 -13.62 -17.03
C TYR A 79 9.25 -15.02 -17.35
N SER A 80 8.85 -15.26 -18.60
CA SER A 80 8.38 -16.57 -19.07
C SER A 80 9.48 -17.65 -19.13
N PHE A 81 10.76 -17.26 -19.06
CA PHE A 81 11.92 -18.15 -19.02
C PHE A 81 11.81 -19.23 -17.94
N TRP A 82 11.33 -18.89 -16.73
CA TRP A 82 11.13 -19.85 -15.64
C TRP A 82 9.80 -20.59 -15.67
N LYS A 83 8.78 -20.06 -16.37
CA LYS A 83 7.51 -20.78 -16.54
C LYS A 83 7.71 -22.14 -17.21
N TYR A 84 8.79 -22.28 -17.97
CA TYR A 84 9.19 -23.51 -18.64
C TYR A 84 10.63 -23.91 -18.29
N TYR A 85 11.02 -23.80 -17.02
CA TYR A 85 12.39 -24.10 -16.57
C TYR A 85 12.88 -25.51 -16.96
N GLU A 86 11.97 -26.48 -17.03
CA GLU A 86 12.25 -27.87 -17.46
C GLU A 86 12.73 -27.96 -18.91
N LYS A 87 12.47 -26.95 -19.72
CA LYS A 87 12.85 -26.89 -21.14
C LYS A 87 14.16 -26.13 -21.39
N ILE A 88 14.83 -25.69 -20.32
CA ILE A 88 16.12 -25.02 -20.43
C ILE A 88 17.20 -26.06 -20.75
N ASP A 89 17.87 -25.88 -21.89
CA ASP A 89 18.93 -26.76 -22.34
C ASP A 89 20.21 -26.47 -21.53
N VAL A 90 20.52 -27.36 -20.59
CA VAL A 90 21.64 -27.23 -19.65
C VAL A 90 22.99 -27.12 -20.37
N SER A 91 23.10 -27.70 -21.58
CA SER A 91 24.34 -27.66 -22.37
C SER A 91 24.71 -26.25 -22.84
N ARG A 92 23.71 -25.38 -23.02
CA ARG A 92 23.89 -24.01 -23.53
C ARG A 92 24.27 -23.00 -22.45
N ILE A 93 24.06 -23.35 -21.17
CA ILE A 93 24.38 -22.47 -20.03
C ILE A 93 25.86 -22.12 -19.98
N TYR A 94 26.74 -23.01 -20.45
CA TYR A 94 28.19 -22.77 -20.48
C TYR A 94 28.64 -21.91 -21.67
N ASP A 95 27.78 -21.68 -22.66
CA ASP A 95 28.06 -20.75 -23.75
C ASP A 95 27.69 -19.32 -23.33
N GLY A 96 28.71 -18.46 -23.18
CA GLY A 96 28.56 -17.08 -22.74
C GLY A 96 27.74 -16.18 -23.69
N LYS A 97 27.45 -16.65 -24.91
CA LYS A 97 26.59 -15.95 -25.88
C LYS A 97 25.16 -16.48 -25.92
N SER A 98 24.86 -17.55 -25.21
CA SER A 98 23.51 -18.11 -25.13
C SER A 98 22.54 -17.14 -24.43
N ALA A 99 21.27 -17.16 -24.84
CA ALA A 99 20.23 -16.36 -24.19
C ALA A 99 19.99 -16.86 -22.75
N GLU A 100 20.16 -18.18 -22.55
CA GLU A 100 20.06 -18.86 -21.26
C GLU A 100 21.09 -18.31 -20.25
N TYR A 101 22.37 -18.20 -20.62
CA TYR A 101 23.41 -17.63 -19.78
C TYR A 101 23.18 -16.15 -19.49
N GLN A 102 22.80 -15.36 -20.51
CA GLN A 102 22.57 -13.93 -20.35
C GLN A 102 21.39 -13.63 -19.41
N ASN A 103 20.29 -14.39 -19.52
CA ASN A 103 19.16 -14.29 -18.60
C ASN A 103 19.52 -14.71 -17.18
N LEU A 104 20.28 -15.82 -17.01
CA LEU A 104 20.74 -16.25 -15.69
C LEU A 104 21.65 -15.20 -15.03
N LYS A 105 22.56 -14.60 -15.81
CA LYS A 105 23.44 -13.51 -15.35
C LYS A 105 22.66 -12.28 -14.94
N LEU A 106 21.70 -11.84 -15.76
CA LEU A 106 20.83 -10.70 -15.45
C LEU A 106 20.09 -10.94 -14.13
N MET A 107 19.46 -12.11 -13.97
CA MET A 107 18.75 -12.44 -12.74
C MET A 107 19.66 -12.56 -11.52
N PHE A 108 20.88 -13.09 -11.67
CA PHE A 108 21.84 -13.09 -10.56
C PHE A 108 22.09 -11.66 -10.07
N TRP A 109 22.34 -10.72 -10.99
CA TRP A 109 22.50 -9.31 -10.62
C TRP A 109 21.24 -8.67 -10.06
N GLU A 110 20.06 -9.01 -10.60
CA GLU A 110 18.77 -8.56 -10.04
C GLU A 110 18.52 -9.10 -8.63
N THR A 111 18.85 -10.36 -8.35
CA THR A 111 18.72 -10.96 -7.02
C THR A 111 19.71 -10.33 -6.02
N VAL A 112 20.95 -10.10 -6.43
CA VAL A 112 21.94 -9.38 -5.62
C VAL A 112 21.45 -7.96 -5.32
N PHE A 113 20.95 -7.25 -6.34
CA PHE A 113 20.36 -5.92 -6.17
C PHE A 113 19.14 -5.95 -5.24
N PHE A 114 18.27 -6.94 -5.37
CA PHE A 114 17.09 -7.10 -4.52
C PHE A 114 17.46 -7.39 -3.07
N ILE A 115 18.45 -8.27 -2.82
CA ILE A 115 18.94 -8.56 -1.47
C ILE A 115 19.54 -7.31 -0.83
N LEU A 116 20.33 -6.54 -1.59
CA LEU A 116 20.89 -5.28 -1.14
C LEU A 116 19.80 -4.23 -0.87
N TRP A 117 18.80 -4.13 -1.73
CA TRP A 117 17.68 -3.23 -1.54
C TRP A 117 16.84 -3.61 -0.31
N LEU A 118 16.55 -4.91 -0.13
CA LEU A 118 15.81 -5.42 1.01
C LEU A 118 16.57 -5.21 2.32
N SER A 119 17.90 -5.40 2.33
CA SER A 119 18.71 -5.15 3.52
C SER A 119 18.74 -3.66 3.89
N ILE A 120 18.89 -2.76 2.92
CA ILE A 120 18.82 -1.32 3.14
C ILE A 120 17.41 -0.92 3.63
N PHE A 121 16.36 -1.44 2.99
CA PHE A 121 14.98 -1.15 3.36
C PHE A 121 14.66 -1.64 4.77
N THR A 122 15.04 -2.86 5.12
CA THR A 122 14.85 -3.41 6.48
C THR A 122 15.65 -2.64 7.53
N ALA A 123 16.90 -2.26 7.23
CA ALA A 123 17.69 -1.40 8.12
C ALA A 123 17.02 -0.02 8.31
N LEU A 124 16.46 0.57 7.26
CA LEU A 124 15.71 1.82 7.35
C LEU A 124 14.43 1.67 8.19
N VAL A 125 13.68 0.57 8.04
CA VAL A 125 12.50 0.29 8.86
C VAL A 125 12.89 0.18 10.34
N ILE A 126 13.92 -0.61 10.67
CA ILE A 126 14.36 -0.80 12.07
C ILE A 126 14.86 0.51 12.67
N THR A 127 15.61 1.33 11.93
CA THR A 127 16.08 2.63 12.44
C THR A 127 14.96 3.67 12.55
N SER A 128 13.90 3.55 11.73
CA SER A 128 12.72 4.42 11.83
C SER A 128 11.79 4.07 12.99
N THR A 129 11.82 2.83 13.48
CA THR A 129 11.00 2.42 14.62
C THR A 129 11.65 2.86 15.93
N SER A 130 11.00 3.76 16.66
CA SER A 130 11.47 4.24 17.96
C SER A 130 10.59 3.71 19.10
N GLN A 131 11.23 3.07 20.08
CA GLN A 131 10.55 2.63 21.31
C GLN A 131 9.97 3.82 22.10
N LEU A 132 10.61 4.98 22.04
CA LEU A 132 10.14 6.21 22.69
C LEU A 132 8.83 6.71 22.06
N GLN A 133 8.70 6.60 20.74
CA GLN A 133 7.46 6.97 20.04
C GLN A 133 6.30 6.06 20.44
N TYR A 134 6.55 4.74 20.51
CA TYR A 134 5.56 3.79 21.00
C TYR A 134 5.15 4.09 22.44
N GLY A 135 6.12 4.31 23.33
CA GLY A 135 5.88 4.63 24.75
C GLY A 135 5.08 5.92 24.93
N CYS A 136 5.43 7.00 24.20
CA CYS A 136 4.69 8.26 24.27
C CYS A 136 3.23 8.10 23.78
N ARG A 137 3.03 7.34 22.70
CA ARG A 137 1.68 7.05 22.19
C ARG A 137 0.86 6.25 23.20
N ALA A 138 1.43 5.20 23.78
CA ALA A 138 0.76 4.36 24.76
C ALA A 138 0.39 5.15 26.03
N ALA A 139 1.34 5.94 26.55
CA ALA A 139 1.10 6.79 27.73
C ALA A 139 0.01 7.83 27.50
N GLN A 140 -0.01 8.48 26.33
CA GLN A 140 -1.06 9.43 25.98
C GLN A 140 -2.42 8.76 25.81
N LEU A 141 -2.46 7.59 25.17
CA LEU A 141 -3.70 6.84 25.05
C LEU A 141 -4.26 6.52 26.44
N SER A 142 -3.45 5.93 27.33
CA SER A 142 -3.87 5.57 28.69
C SER A 142 -4.29 6.76 29.54
N TYR A 143 -3.60 7.91 29.39
CA TYR A 143 -3.92 9.14 30.11
C TYR A 143 -5.31 9.67 29.72
N TRP A 144 -5.55 9.83 28.41
CA TRP A 144 -6.81 10.40 27.92
C TRP A 144 -8.01 9.46 28.06
N SER A 145 -7.79 8.16 28.21
CA SER A 145 -8.84 7.19 28.50
C SER A 145 -9.04 6.91 30.00
N ASP A 146 -8.30 7.60 30.89
CA ASP A 146 -8.28 7.38 32.35
C ASP A 146 -8.20 5.88 32.69
N CYS A 147 -7.21 5.19 32.11
CA CYS A 147 -7.01 3.77 32.37
C CYS A 147 -6.24 3.56 33.66
N ARG A 148 -6.83 2.79 34.59
CA ARG A 148 -6.16 2.35 35.81
C ARG A 148 -5.80 0.87 35.70
N LEU A 149 -4.68 0.49 36.29
CA LEU A 149 -4.32 -0.93 36.40
C LEU A 149 -5.18 -1.55 37.49
N SER A 150 -6.21 -2.30 37.08
CA SER A 150 -7.08 -3.06 37.97
C SER A 150 -6.63 -4.53 37.98
N LEU A 151 -5.79 -4.88 38.96
CA LEU A 151 -5.21 -6.24 39.11
C LEU A 151 -4.18 -6.57 37.97
N PRO A 152 -3.34 -7.61 38.10
CA PRO A 152 -2.15 -7.77 37.27
C PRO A 152 -2.40 -8.04 35.76
N GLU A 153 -3.65 -8.19 35.31
CA GLU A 153 -3.97 -8.59 33.93
C GLU A 153 -5.11 -7.80 33.27
N ARG A 154 -5.80 -6.90 33.98
CA ARG A 154 -6.91 -6.13 33.41
C ARG A 154 -6.66 -4.63 33.58
N GLN A 155 -6.76 -3.91 32.46
CA GLN A 155 -6.73 -2.45 32.45
C GLN A 155 -8.17 -2.00 32.24
N ASP A 156 -8.79 -1.45 33.29
CA ASP A 156 -10.13 -0.88 33.19
C ASP A 156 -10.01 0.63 32.96
N CYS A 157 -10.61 1.10 31.86
CA CYS A 157 -10.57 2.50 31.45
C CYS A 157 -11.92 3.17 31.71
N ALA A 158 -11.91 4.41 32.24
CA ALA A 158 -13.16 5.12 32.52
C ALA A 158 -14.01 5.31 31.24
N VAL A 159 -13.33 5.45 30.10
CA VAL A 159 -13.95 5.56 28.78
C VAL A 159 -14.80 4.34 28.40
N ASP A 160 -14.48 3.15 28.88
CA ASP A 160 -15.23 1.92 28.60
C ASP A 160 -16.58 1.87 29.34
N ASN A 161 -16.73 2.67 30.41
CA ASN A 161 -17.97 2.76 31.19
C ASN A 161 -19.01 3.70 30.57
N ILE A 162 -18.68 4.39 29.48
CA ILE A 162 -19.57 5.34 28.81
C ILE A 162 -20.52 4.60 27.87
N LYS A 163 -21.77 4.48 28.27
CA LYS A 163 -22.81 3.73 27.52
C LYS A 163 -23.92 4.60 26.96
N ASP A 164 -24.20 5.73 27.60
CA ASP A 164 -25.31 6.63 27.28
C ASP A 164 -24.85 8.09 27.20
N ILE A 165 -25.66 8.96 26.57
CA ILE A 165 -25.37 10.40 26.46
C ILE A 165 -25.20 11.05 27.84
N SER A 166 -25.96 10.63 28.84
CA SER A 166 -25.85 11.11 30.22
C SER A 166 -24.49 10.75 30.84
N SER A 167 -24.05 9.51 30.68
CA SER A 167 -22.75 9.03 31.15
C SER A 167 -21.60 9.73 30.43
N PHE A 168 -21.73 9.98 29.12
CA PHE A 168 -20.76 10.73 28.34
C PHE A 168 -20.61 12.16 28.86
N TRP A 169 -21.73 12.85 29.12
CA TRP A 169 -21.66 14.20 29.69
C TRP A 169 -21.05 14.21 31.07
N SER A 170 -21.38 13.23 31.93
CA SER A 170 -20.78 13.11 33.26
C SER A 170 -19.26 12.93 33.18
N TRP A 171 -18.79 12.03 32.31
CA TRP A 171 -17.37 11.84 32.06
C TRP A 171 -16.71 13.10 31.49
N LEU A 172 -17.35 13.76 30.52
CA LEU A 172 -16.78 14.96 29.87
C LEU A 172 -16.64 16.13 30.85
N THR A 173 -17.63 16.35 31.73
CA THR A 173 -17.63 17.47 32.69
C THR A 173 -16.79 17.21 33.93
N ASN A 174 -16.60 15.94 34.31
CA ASN A 174 -15.87 15.57 35.52
C ASN A 174 -14.48 15.04 35.14
N ASP A 175 -14.39 13.75 34.81
CA ASP A 175 -13.13 13.02 34.60
C ASP A 175 -12.27 13.67 33.50
N PHE A 176 -12.84 13.91 32.32
CA PHE A 176 -12.10 14.51 31.21
C PHE A 176 -11.67 15.95 31.51
N THR A 177 -12.49 16.70 32.27
CA THR A 177 -12.15 18.08 32.64
C THR A 177 -11.00 18.12 33.63
N ASP A 178 -10.88 17.16 34.53
CA ASP A 178 -9.72 17.07 35.44
C ASP A 178 -8.45 16.68 34.68
N LEU A 179 -8.55 15.77 33.69
CA LEU A 179 -7.42 15.43 32.80
C LEU A 179 -7.03 16.59 31.88
N ALA A 180 -8.02 17.33 31.37
CA ALA A 180 -7.80 18.45 30.47
C ALA A 180 -7.24 19.68 31.20
N TRP A 181 -7.43 19.81 32.52
CA TRP A 181 -6.90 20.87 33.37
C TRP A 181 -6.39 20.32 34.71
N PRO A 182 -5.22 19.66 34.72
CA PRO A 182 -4.68 19.06 35.93
C PRO A 182 -4.35 20.14 36.98
N PHE A 183 -4.74 19.88 38.23
CA PHE A 183 -4.66 20.83 39.34
C PHE A 183 -3.24 20.97 39.93
N GLU A 184 -2.40 19.93 39.77
CA GLU A 184 -1.24 19.73 40.66
C GLU A 184 0.09 20.30 40.12
N TYR A 185 0.28 20.40 38.80
CA TYR A 185 1.53 20.92 38.23
C TYR A 185 1.65 22.45 38.19
N ALA A 186 0.57 23.18 38.48
CA ALA A 186 0.61 24.64 38.57
C ALA A 186 1.40 25.15 39.80
N VAL A 187 1.67 24.29 40.79
CA VAL A 187 2.34 24.66 42.06
C VAL A 187 3.87 24.57 41.98
N HIS A 188 4.42 23.74 41.09
CA HIS A 188 5.88 23.52 40.98
C HIS A 188 6.53 24.20 39.77
N LEU A 189 5.75 24.80 38.88
CA LEU A 189 6.25 25.65 37.81
C LEU A 189 6.36 27.08 38.35
N PRO A 190 7.43 27.84 38.05
CA PRO A 190 7.56 29.21 38.50
C PRO A 190 6.29 30.00 38.13
N PRO A 191 5.77 30.88 39.01
CA PRO A 191 4.58 31.70 38.73
C PRO A 191 4.63 32.43 37.38
N ASP A 192 5.85 32.76 36.94
CA ASP A 192 6.19 33.35 35.65
C ASP A 192 5.78 32.50 34.43
N ALA A 193 5.53 31.20 34.56
CA ALA A 193 5.20 30.29 33.46
C ALA A 193 3.69 30.21 33.16
N PHE A 194 2.84 30.33 34.18
CA PHE A 194 1.37 30.28 34.02
C PHE A 194 0.74 31.65 33.72
N GLY A 195 1.43 32.74 34.08
CA GLY A 195 0.96 34.12 33.86
C GLY A 195 1.60 34.85 32.67
N ARG A 196 2.71 34.36 32.11
CA ARG A 196 3.28 34.96 30.91
C ARG A 196 2.56 34.43 29.69
N SER A 197 1.63 35.24 29.18
CA SER A 197 1.25 35.17 27.78
C SER A 197 2.51 35.32 26.92
N SER A 198 3.05 34.24 26.38
CA SER A 198 4.04 34.36 25.33
C SER A 198 3.32 34.91 24.10
N THR A 199 3.69 36.10 23.63
CA THR A 199 3.14 36.67 22.42
C THR A 199 3.78 35.98 21.22
N TYR A 200 3.10 34.97 20.68
CA TYR A 200 3.50 34.47 19.36
C TYR A 200 3.09 35.49 18.31
N GLN A 201 4.08 36.15 17.69
CA GLN A 201 3.84 37.04 16.57
C GLN A 201 3.54 36.20 15.32
N LEU A 202 2.28 35.85 15.11
CA LEU A 202 1.78 35.45 13.80
C LEU A 202 1.18 36.70 13.17
N ASN A 203 1.89 37.26 12.17
CA ASN A 203 1.41 38.31 11.27
C ASN A 203 0.41 39.30 11.94
N GLU A 204 0.97 40.21 12.73
CA GLU A 204 0.28 41.36 13.36
C GLU A 204 -0.76 41.08 14.47
N LEU A 205 -0.95 39.83 14.92
CA LEU A 205 -1.82 39.50 16.07
C LEU A 205 -1.07 38.71 17.13
N SER A 206 -0.74 39.35 18.26
CA SER A 206 -0.27 38.65 19.46
C SER A 206 -1.44 37.93 20.12
N LYS A 207 -1.39 36.61 20.18
CA LYS A 207 -2.31 35.84 21.04
C LYS A 207 -1.61 35.42 22.31
N PRO A 208 -2.21 35.64 23.49
CA PRO A 208 -1.69 35.09 24.73
C PRO A 208 -1.78 33.56 24.65
N PHE A 209 -0.64 32.89 24.70
CA PHE A 209 -0.55 31.45 24.84
C PHE A 209 -0.16 31.12 26.28
N SER A 210 -0.98 30.33 26.95
CA SER A 210 -0.63 29.66 28.19
C SER A 210 -0.35 28.19 27.86
N MET A 211 0.87 27.75 28.16
CA MET A 211 1.26 26.38 27.91
C MET A 211 0.60 25.49 28.96
N ARG A 212 -0.24 24.55 28.52
CA ARG A 212 -0.89 23.61 29.45
C ARG A 212 -0.03 22.36 29.58
N VAL A 213 0.51 22.15 30.78
CA VAL A 213 1.24 20.93 31.13
C VAL A 213 0.23 19.83 31.43
N LEU A 214 0.49 18.64 30.89
CA LEU A 214 -0.34 17.45 31.01
C LEU A 214 0.50 16.33 31.64
N ASP A 215 -0.19 15.27 32.11
CA ASP A 215 0.40 14.08 32.74
C ASP A 215 0.96 14.34 34.15
N ASP A 216 0.94 13.30 34.98
CA ASP A 216 1.41 13.32 36.38
C ASP A 216 2.92 13.51 36.49
N ARG A 217 3.63 13.49 35.36
CA ARG A 217 5.08 13.73 35.27
C ARG A 217 5.43 15.11 34.73
N GLY A 218 4.45 15.84 34.21
CA GLY A 218 4.64 17.19 33.66
C GLY A 218 5.56 17.28 32.43
N ILE A 219 5.69 16.19 31.67
CA ILE A 219 6.59 16.11 30.50
C ILE A 219 5.89 16.38 29.17
N PHE A 220 4.56 16.40 29.15
CA PHE A 220 3.75 16.64 27.96
C PHE A 220 3.09 18.02 28.02
N PHE A 221 3.04 18.70 26.88
CA PHE A 221 2.41 20.01 26.76
C PHE A 221 1.34 19.99 25.68
N LEU A 222 0.17 20.56 25.97
CA LEU A 222 -0.90 20.70 25.00
C LEU A 222 -0.51 21.74 23.94
N LEU A 223 -0.60 21.34 22.66
CA LEU A 223 -0.41 22.23 21.52
C LEU A 223 -1.77 22.72 21.02
N GLY A 224 -2.07 23.98 21.31
CA GLY A 224 -3.30 24.65 20.88
C GLY A 224 -4.46 24.37 21.84
N ALA A 225 -5.62 24.01 21.30
CA ALA A 225 -6.83 23.73 22.07
C ALA A 225 -7.32 22.30 21.80
N ILE A 226 -8.03 21.75 22.79
CA ILE A 226 -8.79 20.50 22.61
C ILE A 226 -10.04 20.84 21.82
N ARG A 227 -10.25 20.16 20.69
CA ARG A 227 -11.40 20.35 19.83
C ARG A 227 -12.36 19.19 19.97
N VAL A 228 -13.63 19.50 20.21
CA VAL A 228 -14.71 18.50 20.18
C VAL A 228 -15.51 18.70 18.91
N ARG A 229 -15.71 17.61 18.16
CA ARG A 229 -16.41 17.62 16.88
C ARG A 229 -17.54 16.59 16.89
N GLN A 230 -18.71 17.01 16.47
CA GLN A 230 -19.92 16.22 16.40
C GLN A 230 -20.37 16.01 14.96
N LEU A 231 -20.82 14.79 14.65
CA LEU A 231 -21.51 14.45 13.40
C LEU A 231 -22.96 14.08 13.67
N ARG A 232 -23.87 14.62 12.84
CA ARG A 232 -25.32 14.46 12.98
C ARG A 232 -25.94 13.90 11.70
N VAL A 233 -27.09 13.24 11.82
CA VAL A 233 -27.90 12.77 10.70
C VAL A 233 -29.22 13.51 10.60
N ARG A 234 -29.80 13.58 9.40
CA ARG A 234 -31.11 14.21 9.20
C ARG A 234 -32.23 13.30 9.71
N PRO A 235 -33.31 13.86 10.28
CA PRO A 235 -34.49 13.07 10.64
C PRO A 235 -35.12 12.46 9.37
N ASN A 236 -35.62 11.23 9.49
CA ASN A 236 -36.32 10.50 8.43
C ASN A 236 -35.50 10.31 7.14
N ALA A 237 -34.16 10.36 7.23
CA ALA A 237 -33.26 10.11 6.12
C ALA A 237 -32.54 8.77 6.33
N GLY A 238 -32.72 7.83 5.39
CA GLY A 238 -32.13 6.50 5.47
C GLY A 238 -32.87 5.51 6.38
N CYS A 239 -34.03 5.90 6.91
CA CYS A 239 -34.96 5.06 7.67
C CYS A 239 -36.40 5.53 7.38
N LYS A 240 -37.39 4.65 7.60
CA LYS A 240 -38.81 4.98 7.40
C LYS A 240 -39.62 4.37 8.53
N VAL A 241 -40.39 5.20 9.24
CA VAL A 241 -41.36 4.73 10.22
C VAL A 241 -42.63 4.24 9.50
N SER A 242 -43.11 3.06 9.90
CA SER A 242 -44.36 2.49 9.41
C SER A 242 -45.54 3.41 9.69
N ASN A 243 -46.49 3.51 8.75
CA ASN A 243 -47.59 4.48 8.82
C ASN A 243 -48.39 4.39 10.14
N GLY A 244 -48.60 3.17 10.65
CA GLY A 244 -49.32 2.94 11.90
C GLY A 244 -48.65 3.55 13.13
N PHE A 245 -47.32 3.71 13.14
CA PHE A 245 -46.55 4.21 14.29
C PHE A 245 -46.11 5.66 14.16
N ARG A 246 -46.38 6.32 13.03
CA ARG A 246 -45.94 7.71 12.79
C ARG A 246 -46.53 8.72 13.78
N HIS A 247 -47.70 8.43 14.35
CA HIS A 247 -48.33 9.28 15.34
C HIS A 247 -47.55 9.30 16.67
N ALA A 248 -46.98 8.16 17.06
CA ALA A 248 -46.18 8.02 18.28
C ALA A 248 -44.70 8.35 18.04
N PHE A 249 -44.16 7.94 16.89
CA PHE A 249 -42.74 8.10 16.52
C PHE A 249 -42.64 8.82 15.17
N PRO A 250 -42.74 10.15 15.13
CA PRO A 250 -42.73 10.91 13.88
C PRO A 250 -41.34 10.97 13.22
N GLN A 251 -40.29 10.67 13.98
CA GLN A 251 -38.90 10.78 13.55
C GLN A 251 -38.16 9.46 13.75
N CYS A 252 -37.32 9.12 12.78
CA CYS A 252 -36.31 8.07 12.90
C CYS A 252 -34.95 8.60 12.46
N TYR A 253 -33.89 7.97 12.95
CA TYR A 253 -32.52 8.37 12.67
C TYR A 253 -31.67 7.16 12.27
N ALA A 254 -31.22 7.11 11.02
CA ALA A 254 -30.42 6.01 10.51
C ALA A 254 -28.96 6.08 10.96
N LEU A 255 -28.17 5.06 10.61
CA LEU A 255 -26.71 5.12 10.71
C LEU A 255 -26.13 6.27 9.89
N TRP A 256 -24.94 6.75 10.30
CA TRP A 256 -24.28 7.84 9.60
C TRP A 256 -23.83 7.37 8.21
N ARG A 257 -24.21 8.14 7.19
CA ARG A 257 -23.69 8.06 5.83
C ARG A 257 -23.51 9.47 5.29
N SER A 258 -22.63 9.63 4.30
CA SER A 258 -22.45 10.93 3.64
C SER A 258 -23.74 11.47 3.01
N SER A 259 -24.69 10.60 2.63
CA SER A 259 -26.00 11.00 2.10
C SER A 259 -26.98 11.44 3.18
N THR A 260 -26.90 10.88 4.40
CA THR A 260 -27.81 11.14 5.52
C THR A 260 -27.29 12.23 6.48
N GLU A 261 -26.05 12.69 6.33
CA GLU A 261 -25.42 13.75 7.14
C GLU A 261 -26.26 15.03 7.21
N SER A 262 -26.55 15.50 8.43
CA SER A 262 -27.18 16.80 8.65
C SER A 262 -26.15 17.91 8.68
N LYS A 263 -26.39 18.94 7.87
CA LYS A 263 -25.60 20.19 7.82
C LYS A 263 -26.39 21.39 8.32
N ARG A 264 -27.60 21.16 8.84
CA ARG A 264 -28.54 22.21 9.24
C ARG A 264 -28.12 22.79 10.59
N TYR A 265 -28.17 24.11 10.70
CA TYR A 265 -28.02 24.81 11.97
C TYR A 265 -29.13 24.39 12.95
N PHE A 266 -28.76 24.05 14.19
CA PHE A 266 -29.70 23.41 15.13
C PHE A 266 -29.73 24.02 16.54
N ALA A 267 -29.19 25.22 16.74
CA ALA A 267 -29.29 25.89 18.05
C ALA A 267 -30.75 26.19 18.40
N LYS A 268 -31.10 26.04 19.67
CA LYS A 268 -32.40 26.46 20.22
C LYS A 268 -32.48 27.98 20.32
N ARG A 269 -33.70 28.54 20.36
CA ARG A 269 -33.96 30.00 20.32
C ARG A 269 -33.25 30.81 21.42
N TRP A 270 -33.01 30.22 22.59
CA TRP A 270 -32.40 30.88 23.75
C TRP A 270 -30.98 30.41 24.05
N THR A 271 -30.35 29.74 23.09
CA THR A 271 -28.96 29.27 23.23
C THR A 271 -28.01 30.46 23.43
N PRO A 272 -27.06 30.41 24.39
CA PRO A 272 -26.13 31.50 24.66
C PRO A 272 -25.36 31.91 23.41
N THR A 273 -25.30 33.22 23.15
CA THR A 273 -24.77 33.79 21.90
C THR A 273 -23.35 33.32 21.58
N TYR A 274 -22.52 33.14 22.61
CA TYR A 274 -21.14 32.71 22.46
C TYR A 274 -20.99 31.22 22.06
N THR A 275 -22.01 30.38 22.29
CA THR A 275 -22.01 28.95 21.91
C THR A 275 -22.61 28.69 20.53
N LEU A 276 -23.37 29.64 19.96
CA LEU A 276 -23.99 29.52 18.63
C LEU A 276 -23.04 29.04 17.51
N PRO A 277 -21.75 29.44 17.47
CA PRO A 277 -20.82 28.92 16.48
C PRO A 277 -20.66 27.40 16.49
N ALA A 278 -20.84 26.75 17.66
CA ALA A 278 -20.76 25.30 17.81
C ALA A 278 -21.86 24.56 17.06
N TYR A 279 -23.05 25.16 16.98
CA TYR A 279 -24.24 24.63 16.31
C TYR A 279 -24.25 24.86 14.80
N ARG A 280 -23.20 25.51 14.24
CA ARG A 280 -23.05 25.77 12.81
C ARG A 280 -22.15 24.74 12.16
N TYR A 281 -22.65 24.11 11.09
CA TYR A 281 -21.89 23.12 10.35
C TYR A 281 -20.65 23.73 9.70
N ARG A 282 -19.51 23.06 9.85
CA ARG A 282 -18.23 23.40 9.22
C ARG A 282 -17.88 22.38 8.16
N THR A 283 -17.51 22.88 6.98
CA THR A 283 -17.14 22.04 5.84
C THR A 283 -15.72 21.47 6.02
N PRO A 284 -15.40 20.35 5.35
CA PRO A 284 -14.03 19.81 5.33
C PRO A 284 -12.94 20.82 4.95
N LYS A 285 -13.27 21.79 4.08
CA LYS A 285 -12.36 22.89 3.70
C LYS A 285 -12.02 23.80 4.88
N TYR A 286 -12.98 24.02 5.79
CA TYR A 286 -12.77 24.81 7.00
C TYR A 286 -12.05 24.02 8.08
N THR A 287 -12.51 22.79 8.35
CA THR A 287 -11.95 21.96 9.43
C THR A 287 -10.55 21.48 9.13
N LYS A 288 -10.18 21.33 7.84
CA LYS A 288 -8.92 20.73 7.38
C LYS A 288 -8.66 19.34 7.98
N GLN A 289 -9.71 18.63 8.38
CA GLN A 289 -9.63 17.31 8.98
C GLN A 289 -9.68 16.21 7.91
N SER A 290 -9.30 15.00 8.32
CA SER A 290 -9.44 13.78 7.53
C SER A 290 -10.67 12.98 7.97
N ARG A 291 -11.10 12.03 7.14
CA ARG A 291 -12.16 11.09 7.51
C ARG A 291 -11.70 10.24 8.70
N THR A 292 -12.62 9.92 9.60
CA THR A 292 -12.34 9.11 10.80
C THR A 292 -13.09 7.78 10.69
N ARG A 293 -12.37 6.66 10.79
CA ARG A 293 -12.95 5.32 10.67
C ARG A 293 -13.38 4.80 12.03
N GLY A 294 -14.68 4.69 12.24
CA GLY A 294 -15.26 4.05 13.43
C GLY A 294 -15.56 2.57 13.21
N GLN A 295 -16.21 1.98 14.21
CA GLN A 295 -16.79 0.65 14.23
C GLN A 295 -18.08 0.59 13.39
N TYR A 296 -18.97 1.58 13.52
CA TYR A 296 -20.24 1.58 12.81
C TYR A 296 -20.15 2.25 11.43
N SER A 297 -19.42 3.36 11.34
CA SER A 297 -19.35 4.16 10.11
C SER A 297 -17.98 4.82 9.91
N THR A 298 -17.70 5.24 8.67
CA THR A 298 -16.55 6.11 8.37
C THR A 298 -17.01 7.55 8.26
N TYR A 299 -16.75 8.34 9.29
CA TYR A 299 -17.21 9.72 9.43
C TYR A 299 -16.43 10.70 8.55
N GLY A 300 -17.16 11.67 8.01
CA GLY A 300 -16.60 12.76 7.22
C GLY A 300 -15.67 13.67 8.01
N ALA A 301 -14.95 14.53 7.28
CA ALA A 301 -14.08 15.55 7.84
C ALA A 301 -14.81 16.82 8.30
N GLY A 302 -16.08 16.98 7.94
CA GLY A 302 -16.91 18.10 8.40
C GLY A 302 -17.53 17.81 9.76
N GLY A 303 -18.40 18.72 10.19
CA GLY A 303 -19.19 18.54 11.39
C GLY A 303 -19.48 19.85 12.11
N PHE A 304 -20.10 19.70 13.28
CA PHE A 304 -20.29 20.77 14.26
C PHE A 304 -19.13 20.68 15.24
N LEU A 305 -18.56 21.79 15.68
CA LEU A 305 -17.38 21.74 16.53
C LEU A 305 -17.29 22.93 17.48
N PHE A 306 -16.66 22.72 18.62
CA PHE A 306 -16.25 23.75 19.55
C PHE A 306 -14.84 23.43 20.08
N ASP A 307 -14.13 24.47 20.48
CA ASP A 307 -12.81 24.37 21.08
C ASP A 307 -12.94 24.66 22.57
N LEU A 308 -12.29 23.84 23.41
CA LEU A 308 -12.24 24.10 24.84
C LEU A 308 -11.36 25.32 25.11
N PRO A 309 -11.80 26.24 26.00
CA PRO A 309 -11.04 27.43 26.33
C PRO A 309 -9.75 27.10 27.10
N PRO A 310 -8.82 28.06 27.25
CA PRO A 310 -7.61 27.86 28.02
C PRO A 310 -7.89 27.69 29.52
N ASN A 311 -8.88 28.40 30.07
CA ASN A 311 -9.22 28.40 31.50
C ASN A 311 -10.19 27.27 31.87
N LYS A 312 -9.98 26.63 33.02
CA LYS A 312 -10.86 25.57 33.53
C LYS A 312 -12.28 26.07 33.78
N THR A 313 -12.42 27.21 34.46
CA THR A 313 -13.73 27.80 34.80
C THR A 313 -14.56 28.08 33.56
N ASP A 314 -13.98 28.72 32.55
CA ASP A 314 -14.66 28.98 31.27
C ASP A 314 -15.02 27.68 30.55
N GLY A 315 -14.17 26.66 30.65
CA GLY A 315 -14.39 25.34 30.06
C GLY A 315 -15.57 24.61 30.68
N VAL A 316 -15.66 24.62 32.01
CA VAL A 316 -16.78 24.02 32.76
C VAL A 316 -18.09 24.72 32.40
N ILE A 317 -18.12 26.06 32.39
CA ILE A 317 -19.30 26.84 32.01
C ILE A 317 -19.73 26.52 30.57
N LEU A 318 -18.78 26.50 29.63
CA LEU A 318 -19.05 26.14 28.23
C LEU A 318 -19.67 24.74 28.12
N LEU A 319 -19.10 23.75 28.80
CA LEU A 319 -19.61 22.37 28.76
C LEU A 319 -21.00 22.25 29.39
N GLN A 320 -21.25 22.97 30.49
CA GLN A 320 -22.57 23.03 31.14
C GLN A 320 -23.62 23.63 30.21
N ASP A 321 -23.32 24.76 29.57
CA ASP A 321 -24.23 25.38 28.61
C ASP A 321 -24.48 24.48 27.40
N LEU A 322 -23.45 23.82 26.85
CA LEU A 322 -23.64 22.89 25.74
C LEU A 322 -24.51 21.68 26.12
N ARG A 323 -24.41 21.20 27.37
CA ARG A 323 -25.28 20.14 27.90
C ARG A 323 -26.72 20.63 28.05
N GLU A 324 -26.94 21.79 28.68
CA GLU A 324 -28.27 22.37 28.92
C GLU A 324 -29.01 22.67 27.61
N TRP A 325 -28.29 23.19 26.62
CA TRP A 325 -28.84 23.55 25.32
C TRP A 325 -28.88 22.39 24.30
N ALA A 326 -28.66 21.16 24.77
CA ALA A 326 -28.75 19.91 24.01
C ALA A 326 -27.87 19.90 22.75
N TYR A 327 -26.58 20.23 22.91
CA TYR A 327 -25.60 20.07 21.85
C TYR A 327 -25.57 18.62 21.33
N LEU A 328 -25.68 17.64 22.24
CA LEU A 328 -25.83 16.21 21.91
C LEU A 328 -27.28 15.77 22.10
N ASP A 329 -27.80 15.05 21.12
CA ASP A 329 -29.16 14.51 21.07
C ASP A 329 -29.23 13.24 20.19
N GLU A 330 -30.44 12.70 20.01
CA GLU A 330 -30.74 11.48 19.23
C GLU A 330 -30.25 11.51 17.76
N GLN A 331 -30.00 12.71 17.20
CA GLN A 331 -29.50 12.85 15.82
C GLN A 331 -27.99 12.63 15.74
N THR A 332 -27.31 12.63 16.88
CA THR A 332 -25.86 12.52 16.95
C THR A 332 -25.43 11.10 16.64
N ARG A 333 -24.36 10.95 15.85
CA ARG A 333 -23.81 9.62 15.49
C ARG A 333 -22.35 9.44 15.83
N ALA A 334 -21.61 10.54 15.97
CA ALA A 334 -20.28 10.50 16.52
C ALA A 334 -19.93 11.82 17.20
N VAL A 335 -19.15 11.71 18.27
CA VAL A 335 -18.42 12.78 18.91
C VAL A 335 -16.94 12.41 18.87
N ILE A 336 -16.11 13.32 18.38
CA ILE A 336 -14.68 13.10 18.18
C ILE A 336 -13.95 14.20 18.94
N ILE A 337 -13.16 13.82 19.93
CA ILE A 337 -12.30 14.73 20.67
C ILE A 337 -10.90 14.64 20.06
N GLU A 338 -10.39 15.76 19.56
CA GLU A 338 -9.11 15.84 18.87
C GLU A 338 -8.19 16.84 19.58
N LEU A 339 -6.96 16.41 19.85
CA LEU A 339 -5.96 17.25 20.50
C LEU A 339 -4.55 16.82 20.09
N ASN A 340 -3.60 17.73 20.26
CA ASN A 340 -2.19 17.49 20.00
C ASN A 340 -1.40 17.78 21.27
N VAL A 341 -0.48 16.88 21.60
CA VAL A 341 0.48 17.10 22.68
C VAL A 341 1.89 17.00 22.15
N VAL A 342 2.82 17.70 22.78
CA VAL A 342 4.25 17.62 22.50
C VAL A 342 5.01 17.19 23.74
N ASN A 343 5.96 16.30 23.55
CA ASN A 343 7.02 16.04 24.52
C ASN A 343 8.31 16.68 24.00
N PRO A 344 8.72 17.85 24.55
CA PRO A 344 9.90 18.57 24.09
C PRO A 344 11.20 17.86 24.45
N HIS A 345 11.22 16.98 25.47
CA HIS A 345 12.43 16.25 25.86
C HIS A 345 12.87 15.26 24.79
N VAL A 346 11.92 14.66 24.07
CA VAL A 346 12.18 13.70 22.97
C VAL A 346 11.80 14.23 21.59
N ASN A 347 11.33 15.47 21.50
CA ASN A 347 10.85 16.13 20.28
C ASN A 347 9.78 15.31 19.53
N ILE A 348 8.80 14.76 20.25
CA ILE A 348 7.70 13.95 19.69
C ILE A 348 6.39 14.70 19.86
N ILE A 349 5.61 14.78 18.77
CA ILE A 349 4.22 15.28 18.80
C ILE A 349 3.29 14.07 18.67
N VAL A 350 2.32 13.98 19.57
CA VAL A 350 1.28 12.94 19.54
C VAL A 350 -0.06 13.60 19.22
N ASN A 351 -0.71 13.13 18.15
CA ASN A 351 -2.08 13.49 17.81
C ASN A 351 -3.03 12.43 18.41
N THR A 352 -3.91 12.85 19.31
CA THR A 352 -4.89 11.98 19.95
C THR A 352 -6.28 12.27 19.39
N ARG A 353 -7.01 11.21 19.04
CA ARG A 353 -8.42 11.27 18.64
C ARG A 353 -9.19 10.23 19.44
N LEU A 354 -10.11 10.68 20.28
CA LEU A 354 -11.07 9.81 20.97
C LEU A 354 -12.37 9.84 20.19
N LEU A 355 -12.85 8.69 19.73
CA LEU A 355 -14.08 8.57 18.97
C LEU A 355 -15.17 7.92 19.83
N PHE A 356 -16.27 8.62 20.01
CA PHE A 356 -17.49 8.11 20.63
C PHE A 356 -18.55 7.97 19.55
N GLU A 357 -18.94 6.75 19.23
CA GLU A 357 -19.99 6.48 18.25
C GLU A 357 -21.31 6.22 18.96
N LEU A 358 -22.36 6.91 18.51
CA LEU A 358 -23.71 6.72 19.05
C LEU A 358 -24.51 5.87 18.08
N ALA A 359 -24.84 4.66 18.51
CA ALA A 359 -25.66 3.73 17.76
C ALA A 359 -27.11 4.27 17.64
N PRO A 360 -27.86 3.89 16.59
CA PRO A 360 -29.28 4.24 16.49
C PRO A 360 -30.15 3.71 17.64
N THR A 361 -29.65 2.73 18.39
CA THR A 361 -30.29 2.17 19.59
C THR A 361 -30.12 3.03 20.84
N GLY A 362 -29.22 4.03 20.81
CA GLY A 362 -28.91 4.91 21.95
C GLY A 362 -27.60 4.58 22.67
N GLU A 363 -27.02 3.40 22.42
CA GLU A 363 -25.74 2.98 22.99
C GLU A 363 -24.57 3.81 22.44
N ILE A 364 -23.61 4.11 23.31
CA ILE A 364 -22.34 4.75 22.98
C ILE A 364 -21.22 3.71 23.04
N VAL A 365 -20.40 3.68 21.99
CA VAL A 365 -19.19 2.88 21.91
C VAL A 365 -17.99 3.82 21.74
N ALA A 366 -17.00 3.70 22.63
CA ALA A 366 -15.77 4.46 22.56
C ALA A 366 -14.66 3.70 21.82
N LYS A 367 -13.77 4.42 21.14
CA LYS A 367 -12.65 3.88 20.35
C LYS A 367 -11.46 4.82 20.26
#